data_AF-A0A7D9M033-F1
#
_entry.id   AF-A0A7D9M033-F1
#
_cell.length_a   1.000
_cell.length_b   1.000
_cell.length_c   1.000
_cell.angle_alpha   90.00
_cell.angle_beta   90.00
_cell.angle_gamma   90.00
#
_symmetry.space_group_name_H-M   'P 1'
#
loop_
_entity.id
_entity.type
_entity.pdbx_description
1 polymer ?
#
loop_
_entity_poly.entity_id
_entity_poly.type
_entity_poly.pdbx_seq_one_letter_code
_entity_poly.pdbx_strand_id
1 'polypeptide(L)'
;MFLRSDEAGCHHNNSLVAAVRDIGDNVGVKVCGYHYSEPKNGKDVCDRILCPMKLARKTYCNEDNDILSASDMTKALTERRVKGTAACVNTISEANKSLEIRDIPNINAYHNFNYEKDGIRVCKAHGIGPGKLIKKYEDIYATHQSSTAMCTRS
;
A
#
# COMPACT_ATOMS: atom_id res chain seq x y z
N MET A 1 5.83 -7.44 -10.16
CA MET A 1 6.02 -6.01 -9.80
C MET A 1 6.71 -5.90 -8.46
N PHE A 2 7.55 -4.89 -8.23
CA PHE A 2 8.06 -4.56 -6.90
C PHE A 2 7.35 -3.32 -6.37
N LEU A 3 6.89 -3.38 -5.13
CA LEU A 3 6.24 -2.28 -4.43
C LEU A 3 7.22 -1.67 -3.42
N ARG A 4 7.10 -0.36 -3.20
CA ARG A 4 7.94 0.37 -2.26
C ARG A 4 7.10 1.32 -1.41
N SER A 5 7.43 1.40 -0.13
CA SER A 5 6.89 2.40 0.81
C SER A 5 8.03 3.16 1.49
N ASP A 6 7.70 4.25 2.16
CA ASP A 6 8.58 4.85 3.16
C ASP A 6 8.75 3.93 4.39
N GLU A 7 9.81 4.15 5.15
CA GLU A 7 10.15 3.36 6.34
C GLU A 7 9.48 3.92 7.60
N ALA A 8 8.16 4.06 7.57
CA ALA A 8 7.40 4.41 8.76
C ALA A 8 7.12 3.16 9.60
N GLY A 9 7.25 3.27 10.92
CA GLY A 9 7.03 2.15 11.85
C GLY A 9 5.65 1.49 11.72
N CYS A 10 4.63 2.23 11.28
CA CYS A 10 3.28 1.71 11.04
C CYS A 10 3.21 0.73 9.84
N HIS A 11 4.17 0.78 8.92
CA HIS A 11 4.22 -0.14 7.80
C HIS A 11 4.81 -1.50 8.17
N HIS A 12 5.64 -1.59 9.24
CA HIS A 12 6.19 -2.85 9.73
C HIS A 12 5.11 -3.72 10.39
N ASN A 13 4.21 -4.26 9.57
CA ASN A 13 3.01 -4.96 9.96
C ASN A 13 2.93 -6.29 9.19
N ASN A 14 2.77 -7.38 9.94
CA ASN A 14 2.70 -8.74 9.39
C ASN A 14 1.56 -8.86 8.37
N SER A 15 0.39 -8.30 8.70
CA SER A 15 -0.79 -8.34 7.86
C SER A 15 -0.60 -7.56 6.58
N LEU A 16 0.14 -6.45 6.59
CA LEU A 16 0.46 -5.70 5.36
C LEU A 16 1.30 -6.55 4.41
N VAL A 17 2.40 -7.12 4.92
CA VAL A 17 3.32 -7.95 4.11
C VAL A 17 2.60 -9.17 3.54
N ALA A 18 1.72 -9.80 4.30
CA ALA A 18 0.93 -10.94 3.82
C ALA A 18 -0.18 -10.53 2.84
N ALA A 19 -0.92 -9.47 3.12
CA ALA A 19 -2.04 -9.00 2.31
C ALA A 19 -1.61 -8.56 0.91
N VAL A 20 -0.45 -7.93 0.78
CA VAL A 20 0.05 -7.38 -0.49
C VAL A 20 0.10 -8.44 -1.59
N ARG A 21 0.53 -9.66 -1.25
CA ARG A 21 0.57 -10.78 -2.20
C ARG A 21 -0.82 -11.20 -2.63
N ASP A 22 -1.70 -11.51 -1.68
CA ASP A 22 -3.06 -11.99 -1.95
C ASP A 22 -3.90 -10.94 -2.71
N ILE A 23 -3.79 -9.67 -2.33
CA ILE A 23 -4.46 -8.56 -3.04
C ILE A 23 -3.93 -8.46 -4.47
N GLY A 24 -2.61 -8.56 -4.65
CA GLY A 24 -1.98 -8.59 -5.97
C GLY A 24 -2.55 -9.69 -6.85
N ASP A 25 -2.59 -10.92 -6.33
CA ASP A 25 -3.14 -12.07 -7.05
C ASP A 25 -4.64 -11.88 -7.38
N ASN A 26 -5.44 -11.34 -6.44
CA ASN A 26 -6.86 -11.05 -6.63
C ASN A 26 -7.13 -10.00 -7.73
N VAL A 27 -6.20 -9.07 -7.97
CA VAL A 27 -6.31 -8.08 -9.05
C VAL A 27 -5.52 -8.47 -10.31
N GLY A 28 -4.97 -9.68 -10.36
CA GLY A 28 -4.19 -10.20 -11.49
C GLY A 28 -2.79 -9.61 -11.62
N VAL A 29 -2.24 -9.00 -10.56
CA VAL A 29 -0.90 -8.41 -10.52
C VAL A 29 0.01 -9.23 -9.62
N LYS A 30 0.95 -9.97 -10.22
CA LYS A 30 1.98 -10.70 -9.47
C LYS A 30 2.92 -9.72 -8.76
N VAL A 31 2.85 -9.66 -7.44
CA VAL A 31 3.81 -8.91 -6.61
C VAL A 31 5.01 -9.80 -6.31
N CYS A 32 6.20 -9.36 -6.73
CA CYS A 32 7.47 -10.08 -6.55
C CYS A 32 8.16 -9.68 -5.23
N GLY A 33 7.90 -8.48 -4.73
CA GLY A 33 8.41 -8.04 -3.45
C GLY A 33 7.85 -6.71 -3.00
N TYR A 34 7.92 -6.47 -1.71
CA TYR A 34 7.54 -5.24 -1.02
C TYR A 34 8.72 -4.76 -0.18
N HIS A 35 9.21 -3.55 -0.47
CA HIS A 35 10.46 -3.03 0.11
C HIS A 35 10.21 -1.69 0.81
N TYR A 36 10.85 -1.47 1.94
CA TYR A 36 11.00 -0.13 2.50
C TYR A 36 12.12 0.62 1.80
N SER A 37 11.88 1.92 1.62
CA SER A 37 12.91 2.90 1.28
C SER A 37 13.84 3.07 2.46
N GLU A 38 15.07 3.55 2.23
CA GLU A 38 15.97 3.88 3.33
C GLU A 38 15.39 4.97 4.25
N PRO A 39 15.80 5.04 5.52
CA PRO A 39 15.39 6.10 6.43
C PRO A 39 15.62 7.48 5.79
N LYS A 40 14.55 8.30 5.72
CA LYS A 40 14.50 9.63 5.08
C LYS A 40 14.43 9.65 3.55
N ASN A 41 14.37 8.50 2.89
CA ASN A 41 14.25 8.40 1.44
C ASN A 41 12.84 7.90 1.03
N GLY A 42 12.41 8.20 -0.20
CA GLY A 42 11.17 7.65 -0.80
C GLY A 42 9.88 8.44 -0.57
N LYS A 43 9.89 9.48 0.28
CA LYS A 43 8.73 10.37 0.47
C LYS A 43 8.65 11.51 -0.55
N ASP A 44 9.78 11.92 -1.11
CA ASP A 44 9.92 13.12 -1.94
C ASP A 44 9.03 13.07 -3.20
N VAL A 45 8.88 11.91 -3.84
CA VAL A 45 8.02 11.74 -5.02
C VAL A 45 6.55 11.89 -4.65
N CYS A 46 6.12 11.24 -3.56
CA CYS A 46 4.76 11.36 -3.05
C CYS A 46 4.45 12.81 -2.64
N ASP A 47 5.34 13.45 -1.88
CA ASP A 47 5.17 14.84 -1.46
C ASP A 47 5.13 15.81 -2.65
N ARG A 48 5.92 15.54 -3.70
CA ARG A 48 5.92 16.31 -4.95
C ARG A 48 4.60 16.24 -5.70
N ILE A 49 3.92 15.08 -5.70
CA ILE A 49 2.59 14.92 -6.30
C ILE A 49 1.49 15.48 -5.38
N LEU A 50 1.63 15.29 -4.06
CA LEU A 50 0.66 15.76 -3.08
C LEU A 50 0.63 17.29 -2.97
N CYS A 51 1.76 17.97 -3.15
CA CYS A 51 1.85 19.43 -3.09
C CYS A 51 0.85 20.14 -4.05
N PRO A 52 0.87 19.87 -5.37
CA PRO A 52 -0.11 20.48 -6.28
C PRO A 52 -1.54 19.98 -6.02
N MET A 53 -1.76 18.77 -5.51
CA MET A 53 -3.10 18.31 -5.14
C MET A 53 -3.67 19.10 -3.95
N LYS A 54 -2.85 19.41 -2.94
CA LYS A 54 -3.22 20.27 -1.81
C LYS A 54 -3.55 21.69 -2.29
N LEU A 55 -2.78 22.21 -3.25
CA LEU A 55 -3.06 23.50 -3.86
C LEU A 55 -4.39 23.48 -4.62
N ALA A 56 -4.63 22.49 -5.47
CA ALA A 56 -5.89 22.33 -6.20
C ALA A 56 -7.10 22.35 -5.25
N ARG A 57 -7.00 21.62 -4.13
CA ARG A 57 -8.03 21.60 -3.10
C ARG A 57 -8.24 22.97 -2.45
N LYS A 58 -7.15 23.66 -2.10
CA LYS A 58 -7.21 25.00 -1.49
C LYS A 58 -7.83 26.02 -2.46
N THR A 59 -7.46 25.96 -3.74
CA THR A 59 -8.01 26.85 -4.76
C THR A 59 -9.51 26.61 -4.95
N TYR A 60 -9.97 25.34 -4.99
CA TYR A 60 -11.41 25.04 -5.03
C TYR A 60 -12.17 25.67 -3.86
N CYS A 61 -11.62 25.60 -2.64
CA CYS A 61 -12.22 26.24 -1.48
C CYS A 61 -12.22 27.77 -1.53
N ASN A 62 -11.21 28.38 -2.14
CA ASN A 62 -11.13 29.83 -2.30
C ASN A 62 -12.11 30.37 -3.36
N GLU A 63 -12.72 29.50 -4.16
CA GLU A 63 -13.75 29.84 -5.15
C GLU A 63 -15.16 29.62 -4.60
N ASP A 64 -15.33 29.84 -3.29
CA ASP A 64 -16.60 29.70 -2.56
C ASP A 64 -17.22 28.29 -2.60
N ASN A 65 -16.40 27.24 -2.74
CA ASN A 65 -16.84 25.84 -2.66
C ASN A 65 -16.41 25.18 -1.34
N ASP A 66 -17.28 24.33 -0.78
CA ASP A 66 -16.93 23.50 0.37
C ASP A 66 -16.54 22.07 -0.03
N ILE A 67 -15.73 21.42 0.80
CA ILE A 67 -15.38 20.01 0.69
C ILE A 67 -15.82 19.30 1.97
N LEU A 68 -17.02 18.72 1.94
CA LEU A 68 -17.64 18.06 3.09
C LEU A 68 -17.65 16.53 2.95
N SER A 69 -17.50 16.03 1.73
CA SER A 69 -17.53 14.61 1.41
C SER A 69 -16.35 14.16 0.55
N ALA A 70 -16.15 12.84 0.46
CA ALA A 70 -15.17 12.25 -0.47
C ALA A 70 -15.52 12.57 -1.94
N SER A 71 -16.81 12.68 -2.26
CA SER A 71 -17.28 13.07 -3.59
C SER A 71 -16.89 14.51 -3.92
N ASP A 72 -17.02 15.44 -2.98
CA ASP A 72 -16.60 16.84 -3.18
C ASP A 72 -15.09 16.93 -3.38
N MET A 73 -14.32 16.12 -2.63
CA MET A 73 -12.86 16.05 -2.82
C MET A 73 -12.50 15.51 -4.21
N THR A 74 -13.22 14.49 -4.68
CA THR A 74 -13.02 13.93 -6.03
C THR A 74 -13.35 14.96 -7.10
N LYS A 75 -14.44 15.71 -6.93
CA LYS A 75 -14.83 16.82 -7.82
C LYS A 75 -13.74 17.90 -7.87
N ALA A 76 -13.27 18.37 -6.71
CA ALA A 76 -12.21 19.37 -6.61
C ALA A 76 -10.92 18.94 -7.34
N LEU A 77 -10.50 17.68 -7.17
CA LEU A 77 -9.31 17.12 -7.81
C LEU A 77 -9.51 16.79 -9.29
N THR A 78 -10.76 16.67 -9.76
CA THR A 78 -11.09 16.45 -11.17
C THR A 78 -11.11 17.77 -11.94
N GLU A 79 -11.72 18.82 -11.38
CA GLU A 79 -11.76 20.15 -11.98
C GLU A 79 -10.38 20.81 -12.07
N ARG A 80 -9.54 20.63 -11.03
CA ARG A 80 -8.17 21.15 -10.97
C ARG A 80 -7.17 20.00 -11.01
N ARG A 81 -7.25 19.21 -12.07
CA ARG A 81 -6.48 17.98 -12.22
C ARG A 81 -4.97 18.21 -12.21
N VAL A 82 -4.28 17.46 -11.35
CA VAL A 82 -2.82 17.35 -11.36
C VAL A 82 -2.43 16.33 -12.43
N LYS A 83 -1.47 16.68 -13.30
CA LYS A 83 -1.02 15.79 -14.37
C LYS A 83 -0.50 14.47 -13.78
N GLY A 84 -0.92 13.35 -14.36
CA GLY A 84 -0.52 12.02 -13.91
C GLY A 84 -1.29 11.49 -12.70
N THR A 85 -2.33 12.20 -12.24
CA THR A 85 -3.21 11.71 -11.16
C THR A 85 -4.62 11.42 -11.65
N ALA A 86 -5.32 10.58 -10.88
CA ALA A 86 -6.75 10.35 -10.94
C ALA A 86 -7.27 10.35 -9.50
N ALA A 87 -8.51 10.81 -9.30
CA ALA A 87 -9.20 10.76 -8.03
C ALA A 87 -10.50 9.97 -8.21
N CYS A 88 -10.85 9.16 -7.22
CA CYS A 88 -12.09 8.38 -7.23
C CYS A 88 -12.55 8.11 -5.79
N VAL A 89 -13.84 7.88 -5.62
CA VAL A 89 -14.42 7.47 -4.33
C VAL A 89 -14.54 5.95 -4.32
N ASN A 90 -13.92 5.31 -3.32
CA ASN A 90 -14.02 3.86 -3.14
C ASN A 90 -14.81 3.53 -1.89
N THR A 91 -15.64 2.50 -1.96
CA THR A 91 -16.27 1.88 -0.78
C THR A 91 -15.54 0.59 -0.42
N ILE A 92 -15.21 0.46 0.86
CA ILE A 92 -14.54 -0.71 1.44
C ILE A 92 -15.41 -1.20 2.59
N SER A 93 -15.56 -2.51 2.73
CA SER A 93 -16.27 -3.15 3.83
C SER A 93 -15.30 -3.92 4.70
N GLU A 94 -15.32 -3.68 6.01
CA GLU A 94 -14.52 -4.46 6.96
C GLU A 94 -14.97 -5.92 7.04
N ALA A 95 -16.22 -6.22 6.67
CA ALA A 95 -16.70 -7.60 6.58
C ALA A 95 -15.93 -8.44 5.55
N ASN A 96 -15.24 -7.79 4.59
CA ASN A 96 -14.43 -8.47 3.58
C ASN A 96 -12.97 -8.65 4.03
N LYS A 97 -12.62 -8.28 5.26
CA LYS A 97 -11.29 -8.54 5.82
C LYS A 97 -11.24 -10.00 6.32
N SER A 98 -10.83 -10.90 5.44
CA SER A 98 -10.72 -12.34 5.76
C SER A 98 -9.30 -12.78 6.12
N LEU A 99 -8.30 -11.90 5.98
CA LEU A 99 -6.91 -12.26 6.24
C LEU A 99 -6.67 -12.56 7.73
N GLU A 100 -6.20 -13.78 7.98
CA GLU A 100 -5.70 -14.21 9.28
C GLU A 100 -4.32 -14.80 9.09
N ILE A 101 -3.37 -14.39 9.92
CA ILE A 101 -1.97 -14.80 9.78
C ILE A 101 -1.36 -15.17 11.12
N ARG A 102 -0.33 -15.99 11.05
CA ARG A 102 0.62 -16.22 12.13
C ARG A 102 1.71 -15.15 12.04
N ASP A 103 2.18 -14.71 13.20
CA ASP A 103 3.17 -13.64 13.26
C ASP A 103 4.49 -14.02 12.58
N ILE A 104 5.02 -13.09 11.78
CA ILE A 104 6.39 -13.17 11.30
C ILE A 104 7.29 -12.61 12.42
N PRO A 105 8.16 -13.45 13.03
CA PRO A 105 8.98 -13.00 14.14
C PRO A 105 9.97 -11.93 13.70
N ASN A 106 10.09 -10.87 14.51
CA ASN A 106 11.01 -9.76 14.30
C ASN A 106 10.77 -8.98 12.98
N ILE A 107 9.52 -8.81 12.56
CA ILE A 107 9.20 -8.05 11.32
C ILE A 107 9.81 -6.63 11.29
N ASN A 108 9.91 -5.99 12.45
CA ASN A 108 10.52 -4.66 12.59
C ASN A 108 12.01 -4.61 12.23
N ALA A 109 12.68 -5.78 12.15
CA ALA A 109 14.08 -5.85 11.76
C ALA A 109 14.29 -6.05 10.26
N TYR A 110 13.22 -6.20 9.47
CA TYR A 110 13.31 -6.48 8.03
C TYR A 110 12.84 -5.30 7.19
N HIS A 111 13.56 -5.05 6.10
CA HIS A 111 13.35 -3.93 5.18
C HIS A 111 12.94 -4.37 3.77
N ASN A 112 13.28 -5.59 3.37
CA ASN A 112 12.83 -6.16 2.09
C ASN A 112 12.12 -7.47 2.31
N PHE A 113 11.01 -7.65 1.61
CA PHE A 113 10.21 -8.87 1.59
C PHE A 113 10.05 -9.31 0.14
N ASN A 114 10.72 -10.39 -0.26
CA ASN A 114 10.60 -10.97 -1.59
C ASN A 114 9.69 -12.20 -1.54
N TYR A 115 8.66 -12.22 -2.38
CA TYR A 115 7.69 -13.31 -2.46
C TYR A 115 8.23 -14.39 -3.39
N GLU A 116 8.74 -15.47 -2.81
CA GLU A 116 9.27 -16.63 -3.52
C GLU A 116 8.19 -17.72 -3.63
N LYS A 117 8.48 -18.80 -4.35
CA LYS A 117 7.55 -19.93 -4.48
C LYS A 117 7.29 -20.61 -3.12
N ASP A 118 8.34 -20.74 -2.31
CA ASP A 118 8.34 -21.55 -1.08
C ASP A 118 8.22 -20.71 0.21
N GLY A 119 7.93 -19.41 0.09
CA GLY A 119 7.75 -18.51 1.22
C GLY A 119 8.22 -17.08 0.95
N ILE A 120 8.55 -16.35 2.02
CA ILE A 120 8.97 -14.95 1.95
C ILE A 120 10.44 -14.84 2.35
N ARG A 121 11.28 -14.34 1.45
CA ARG A 121 12.67 -14.02 1.77
C ARG A 121 12.76 -12.61 2.32
N VAL A 122 13.26 -12.50 3.55
CA VAL A 122 13.38 -11.23 4.28
C VAL A 122 14.84 -10.80 4.42
N CYS A 123 15.11 -9.50 4.27
CA CYS A 123 16.44 -8.92 4.46
C CYS A 123 16.41 -7.80 5.50
N LYS A 124 17.45 -7.73 6.35
CA LYS A 124 17.61 -6.66 7.35
C LYS A 124 18.26 -5.39 6.82
N ALA A 125 18.95 -5.48 5.69
CA ALA A 125 19.64 -4.37 5.07
C ALA A 125 19.29 -4.38 3.59
N HIS A 126 18.97 -3.22 3.02
CA HIS A 126 18.34 -3.02 1.71
C HIS A 126 19.03 -3.81 0.57
N GLY A 127 18.63 -5.07 0.39
CA GLY A 127 19.25 -5.99 -0.59
C GLY A 127 20.67 -6.49 -0.25
N ILE A 128 21.16 -6.31 0.98
CA ILE A 128 22.50 -6.78 1.39
C ILE A 128 22.40 -8.20 1.96
N GLY A 129 23.20 -9.10 1.39
CA GLY A 129 23.30 -10.50 1.79
C GLY A 129 22.19 -11.39 1.23
N PRO A 130 22.25 -12.71 1.47
CA PRO A 130 21.32 -13.68 0.87
C PRO A 130 19.91 -13.63 1.48
N GLY A 131 19.68 -12.82 2.52
CA GLY A 131 18.43 -12.80 3.27
C GLY A 131 18.13 -14.10 4.03
N LYS A 132 17.01 -14.11 4.74
CA LYS A 132 16.47 -15.27 5.44
C LYS A 132 15.16 -15.69 4.79
N LEU A 133 15.05 -16.95 4.37
CA LEU A 133 13.77 -17.49 3.92
C LEU A 133 12.92 -17.85 5.14
N ILE A 134 11.77 -17.18 5.27
CA ILE A 134 10.71 -17.59 6.17
C ILE A 134 9.91 -18.66 5.43
N LYS A 135 10.01 -19.89 5.93
CA LYS A 135 9.58 -21.09 5.23
C LYS A 135 8.05 -21.20 5.22
N LYS A 136 7.53 -21.70 4.09
CA LYS A 136 6.15 -22.01 3.69
C LYS A 136 5.10 -20.95 3.98
N TYR A 137 4.33 -20.60 2.94
CA TYR A 137 3.16 -19.74 3.11
C TYR A 137 2.13 -20.32 4.09
N GLU A 138 2.01 -21.64 4.17
CA GLU A 138 1.15 -22.34 5.15
C GLU A 138 1.49 -22.00 6.62
N ASP A 139 2.76 -21.68 6.90
CA ASP A 139 3.21 -21.28 8.23
C ASP A 139 2.90 -19.80 8.53
N ILE A 140 2.57 -19.01 7.51
CA ILE A 140 2.24 -17.58 7.61
C ILE A 140 0.73 -17.37 7.56
N TYR A 141 0.04 -17.96 6.59
CA TYR A 141 -1.40 -17.78 6.41
C TYR A 141 -2.18 -18.80 7.24
N ALA A 142 -3.07 -18.30 8.09
CA ALA A 142 -4.15 -19.11 8.66
C ALA A 142 -5.37 -19.08 7.72
N THR A 143 -5.70 -17.88 7.22
CA THR A 143 -6.75 -17.64 6.23
C THR A 143 -6.26 -16.60 5.24
N HIS A 144 -6.40 -16.87 3.94
CA HIS A 144 -5.99 -15.93 2.88
C HIS A 144 -6.94 -14.72 2.78
N GLN A 145 -6.42 -13.61 2.27
CA GLN A 145 -7.26 -12.46 1.93
C GLN A 145 -8.06 -12.76 0.65
N SER A 146 -9.38 -12.89 0.81
CA SER A 146 -10.32 -12.99 -0.30
C SER A 146 -10.53 -11.63 -0.97
N SER A 147 -11.39 -11.58 -1.99
CA SER A 147 -11.73 -10.33 -2.65
C SER A 147 -12.17 -9.28 -1.63
N THR A 148 -11.57 -8.10 -1.68
CA THR A 148 -11.94 -6.96 -0.81
C THR A 148 -13.28 -6.35 -1.22
N ALA A 149 -13.82 -6.73 -2.39
CA ALA A 149 -14.97 -6.12 -3.05
C ALA A 149 -14.90 -4.58 -3.09
N MET A 150 -13.68 -4.04 -3.23
CA MET A 150 -13.46 -2.61 -3.40
C MET A 150 -14.22 -2.15 -4.65
N CYS A 151 -15.20 -1.28 -4.45
CA CYS A 151 -16.01 -0.74 -5.53
C CYS A 151 -15.69 0.74 -5.70
N THR A 152 -15.29 1.11 -6.92
CA THR A 152 -15.05 2.50 -7.31
C THR A 152 -16.37 3.10 -7.78
N ARG A 153 -16.83 4.14 -7.08
CA ARG A 153 -17.96 4.98 -7.50
C ARG A 153 -17.41 6.04 -8.45
N SER A 154 -17.90 6.01 -9.69
CA SER A 154 -17.68 7.05 -10.71
C SER A 154 -18.55 8.27 -10.46
#